data_AF-A0A4V0XNT4-F1
#
_entry.id   AF-A0A4V0XNT4-F1
#
_cell.length_a   1.000
_cell.length_b   1.000
_cell.length_c   1.000
_cell.angle_alpha   90.00
_cell.angle_beta   90.00
_cell.angle_gamma   90.00
#
_symmetry.space_group_name_H-M   'P 1'
#
loop_
_entity.id
_entity.type
_entity.pdbx_description
1 polymer ?
#
loop_
_entity_poly.entity_id
_entity_poly.type
_entity_poly.pdbx_seq_one_letter_code
_entity_poly.pdbx_strand_id
1 'polypeptide(L)' 'MTESEQLSKFQAVLLDTLSESRTPEDWLTALLASPSSAPFRDYVAGFQPPMLEVASELINKWGRSSPTVEQVAQD' A
#
# COMPACT_ATOMS: atom_id res chain seq x y z
N MET A 1 18.87 9.24 -4.73
CA MET A 1 17.96 8.13 -4.40
C MET A 1 17.96 7.22 -5.61
N THR A 2 18.29 5.94 -5.43
CA THR A 2 18.24 4.96 -6.52
C THR A 2 16.79 4.63 -6.85
N GLU A 3 16.51 4.16 -8.07
CA GLU A 3 15.17 3.74 -8.48
C GLU A 3 14.54 2.72 -7.51
N SER A 4 15.34 1.76 -7.03
CA SER A 4 14.92 0.80 -6.01
C SER A 4 14.49 1.46 -4.70
N GLU A 5 15.21 2.48 -4.24
CA GLU A 5 14.85 3.22 -3.02
C GLU A 5 13.55 4.03 -3.20
N GLN A 6 13.30 4.57 -4.40
CA GLN A 6 12.04 5.28 -4.69
C GLN A 6 10.87 4.31 -4.70
N LEU A 7 11.04 3.15 -5.33
CA LEU A 7 10.03 2.11 -5.40
C LEU A 7 9.67 1.59 -3.99
N SER A 8 10.67 1.27 -3.17
CA SER A 8 10.42 0.83 -1.79
C SER A 8 9.63 1.84 -0.97
N LYS A 9 9.96 3.14 -1.09
CA LYS A 9 9.23 4.21 -0.40
C LYS A 9 7.80 4.36 -0.89
N PHE A 10 7.58 4.26 -2.20
CA PHE A 10 6.24 4.28 -2.78
C PHE A 10 5.41 3.06 -2.30
N GLN A 11 5.99 1.86 -2.31
CA GLN A 11 5.31 0.65 -1.87
C GLN A 11 4.90 0.70 -0.40
N ALA A 12 5.77 1.23 0.47
CA ALA A 12 5.43 1.43 1.88
C ALA A 12 4.21 2.37 2.03
N VAL A 13 4.24 3.53 1.36
CA VAL A 13 3.11 4.47 1.35
C VAL A 13 1.84 3.83 0.79
N LEU A 14 1.94 3.05 -0.28
CA LEU A 14 0.80 2.37 -0.90
C LEU A 14 0.14 1.40 0.08
N LEU A 15 0.94 0.54 0.72
CA LEU A 15 0.46 -0.45 1.67
C LEU A 15 -0.14 0.21 2.92
N ASP A 16 0.56 1.20 3.48
CA ASP A 16 0.08 1.94 4.65
C ASP A 16 -1.26 2.61 4.33
N THR A 17 -1.36 3.33 3.21
CA THR A 17 -2.58 4.04 2.81
C THR A 17 -3.76 3.07 2.64
N LEU A 18 -3.56 1.94 1.97
CA LEU A 18 -4.63 0.95 1.71
C LEU A 18 -5.02 0.13 2.95
N SER A 19 -4.18 0.12 4.00
CA SER A 19 -4.51 -0.51 5.27
C SER A 19 -5.47 0.34 6.14
N GLU A 20 -5.65 1.61 5.79
CA GLU A 20 -6.53 2.52 6.50
C GLU A 20 -7.99 2.31 6.10
N SER A 21 -8.91 2.42 7.07
CA SER A 21 -10.35 2.37 6.81
C SER A 21 -10.83 3.66 6.14
N ARG A 22 -10.79 3.71 4.79
CA ARG A 22 -11.26 4.83 3.97
C ARG A 22 -12.05 4.34 2.75
N THR A 23 -12.59 5.28 1.98
CA THR A 23 -13.18 4.97 0.67
C THR A 23 -12.10 4.81 -0.41
N PRO A 24 -12.38 4.09 -1.51
CA PRO A 24 -11.48 4.00 -2.65
C PRO A 24 -11.02 5.35 -3.22
N GLU A 25 -11.93 6.32 -3.29
CA GLU A 25 -11.65 7.67 -3.77
C GLU A 25 -10.70 8.43 -2.82
N ASP A 26 -10.86 8.24 -1.52
CA ASP A 26 -9.99 8.83 -0.51
C ASP A 26 -8.58 8.22 -0.55
N TRP A 27 -8.45 6.91 -0.78
CA TRP A 27 -7.14 6.28 -0.98
C TRP A 27 -6.46 6.82 -2.24
N LEU A 28 -7.16 6.90 -3.37
CA LEU A 28 -6.60 7.45 -4.61
C LEU A 28 -6.13 8.89 -4.40
N THR A 29 -6.94 9.71 -3.75
CA THR A 29 -6.60 11.10 -3.41
C THR A 29 -5.36 11.17 -2.52
N ALA A 30 -5.28 10.34 -1.48
CA ALA A 30 -4.13 10.29 -0.59
C ALA A 30 -2.85 9.85 -1.30
N LEU A 31 -2.94 8.83 -2.16
CA LEU A 31 -1.81 8.34 -2.96
C LEU A 31 -1.31 9.42 -3.92
N LEU A 32 -2.19 10.14 -4.61
CA LEU A 32 -1.82 11.23 -5.51
C LEU A 32 -1.24 12.46 -4.80
N ALA A 33 -1.65 12.69 -3.54
CA ALA A 33 -1.12 13.78 -2.72
C ALA A 33 0.27 13.45 -2.12
N SER A 34 0.63 12.16 -2.00
CA SER A 34 1.89 11.76 -1.39
C SER A 34 3.12 12.15 -2.23
N PRO A 35 4.14 12.78 -1.63
CA PRO A 35 5.42 13.05 -2.30
C PRO A 35 6.10 11.78 -2.82
N SER A 36 5.96 10.66 -2.11
CA SER A 36 6.56 9.38 -2.51
C SER A 36 5.95 8.80 -3.78
N SER A 37 4.73 9.22 -4.12
CA SER A 37 4.07 8.82 -5.37
C SER A 37 4.45 9.71 -6.55
N ALA A 38 5.18 10.81 -6.36
CA ALA A 38 5.52 11.73 -7.43
C ALA A 38 6.18 11.06 -8.66
N PRO A 39 7.13 10.11 -8.51
CA PRO A 39 7.71 9.39 -9.65
C PRO A 39 6.72 8.43 -10.34
N PHE A 40 5.64 8.05 -9.68
CA PHE A 40 4.68 7.04 -10.10
C PHE A 40 3.28 7.63 -10.33
N ARG A 41 3.16 8.96 -10.46
CA ARG A 41 1.88 9.67 -10.45
C ARG A 41 0.94 9.20 -11.55
N ASP A 42 1.45 9.00 -12.76
CA ASP A 42 0.64 8.54 -13.91
C ASP A 42 0.15 7.10 -13.71
N TYR A 43 0.97 6.25 -13.09
CA TYR A 43 0.58 4.89 -12.73
C TYR A 43 -0.53 4.90 -11.68
N VAL A 44 -0.39 5.72 -10.62
CA VAL A 44 -1.42 5.87 -9.58
C VAL A 44 -2.71 6.48 -10.15
N ALA A 45 -2.62 7.45 -11.06
CA ALA A 45 -3.78 8.08 -11.69
C ALA A 45 -4.61 7.09 -12.54
N GLY A 46 -4.00 5.99 -12.98
CA GLY A 46 -4.68 4.91 -13.71
C GLY A 46 -5.47 3.95 -12.82
N PHE A 47 -5.39 4.08 -11.49
CA PHE A 47 -6.08 3.19 -10.57
C PHE A 47 -7.58 3.39 -10.60
N GLN A 48 -8.31 2.29 -10.75
CA GLN A 48 -9.78 2.30 -10.67
C GLN A 48 -10.23 2.04 -9.23
N PRO A 49 -11.26 2.73 -8.72
CA PRO A 49 -11.78 2.52 -7.36
C PRO A 49 -12.02 1.05 -6.97
N PRO A 50 -12.63 0.19 -7.82
CA PRO A 50 -12.84 -1.23 -7.48
C PRO A 50 -11.53 -2.01 -7.28
N MET A 51 -10.46 -1.61 -7.96
CA MET A 51 -9.15 -2.25 -7.80
C MET A 51 -8.55 -1.93 -6.43
N LEU A 52 -8.73 -0.70 -5.94
CA LEU A 52 -8.23 -0.27 -4.64
C LEU A 52 -8.99 -0.94 -3.49
N GLU A 53 -10.30 -1.13 -3.66
CA GLU A 53 -11.14 -1.89 -2.73
C GLU A 53 -10.64 -3.34 -2.60
N VAL A 54 -10.43 -4.03 -3.72
CA VAL A 54 -9.87 -5.38 -3.71
C VAL A 54 -8.50 -5.38 -3.05
N ALA A 55 -7.60 -4.46 -3.41
CA ALA A 55 -6.26 -4.40 -2.83
C ALA A 55 -6.27 -4.18 -1.31
N SER A 56 -7.14 -3.30 -0.80
CA SER A 56 -7.32 -3.09 0.64
C SER A 56 -7.83 -4.35 1.34
N GLU A 57 -8.81 -5.04 0.76
CA GLU A 57 -9.30 -6.32 1.28
C GLU A 57 -8.19 -7.37 1.35
N LEU A 58 -7.33 -7.45 0.32
CA LEU A 58 -6.18 -8.36 0.32
C LEU A 58 -5.21 -8.00 1.46
N ILE A 59 -4.86 -6.72 1.61
CA ILE A 59 -3.92 -6.24 2.63
C ILE A 59 -4.48 -6.50 4.03
N ASN A 60 -5.77 -6.27 4.26
CA ASN A 60 -6.37 -6.48 5.57
C ASN A 60 -6.49 -7.96 5.94
N LYS A 61 -6.75 -8.85 4.97
CA LYS A 61 -6.88 -10.30 5.20
C LYS A 61 -5.54 -11.02 5.32
N TRP A 62 -4.55 -10.64 4.53
CA TRP A 62 -3.26 -11.35 4.48
C TRP A 62 -2.08 -10.55 4.98
N GLY A 63 -2.12 -9.21 4.92
CA GLY A 63 -1.04 -8.35 5.41
C GLY A 63 -0.91 -8.31 6.93
N ARG A 64 -2.01 -8.58 7.66
CA ARG A 64 -2.02 -8.65 9.14
C ARG A 64 -1.76 -10.07 9.69
N SER A 65 -1.82 -11.10 8.84
CA SER A 65 -1.78 -12.51 9.24
C SER A 65 -0.44 -13.20 8.96
N SER A 66 0.64 -12.44 8.76
CA SER A 66 1.97 -13.00 8.98
C SER A 66 2.21 -13.00 10.50
N PRO A 67 2.03 -14.12 11.23
CA PRO A 67 2.69 -14.23 12.51
C PRO A 67 4.16 -13.96 12.24
N THR A 68 4.74 -13.00 12.94
CA THR A 68 6.18 -12.88 13.05
C THR A 68 6.71 -14.30 13.29
N VAL A 69 7.61 -14.78 12.43
CA VAL A 69 8.23 -16.12 12.51
C VAL A 69 9.15 -16.23 13.76
N GLU A 70 8.92 -15.42 14.79
CA GLU A 70 9.70 -15.35 16.03
C GLU A 70 9.14 -16.20 17.18
N GLN A 71 8.06 -16.96 16.99
CA GLN A 71 7.47 -17.74 18.09
C GLN A 71 7.36 -19.26 17.87
N VAL A 72 8.10 -19.84 16.92
CA VAL A 72 8.15 -21.32 16.73
C VAL A 72 9.51 -21.92 17.12
N ALA A 73 10.29 -21.22 17.95
CA ALA A 73 11.60 -21.70 18.41
C ALA A 73 11.72 -21.85 19.93
N GLN A 74 10.60 -21.93 20.66
CA GLN A 74 10.57 -22.36 22.06
C GLN A 74 9.28 -23.13 22.34
N ASP A 75 9.33 -24.45 22.13
CA ASP A 75 8.68 -25.46 22.98
C ASP A 75 9.29 -26.85 22.64
#